data_AF-A0A7M3XRJ9-F1
#
_entry.id   AF-A0A7M3XRJ9-F1
#
_cell.length_a   1.000
_cell.length_b   1.000
_cell.length_c   1.000
_cell.angle_alpha   90.00
_cell.angle_beta   90.00
_cell.angle_gamma   90.00
#
_symmetry.space_group_name_H-M   'P 1'
#
loop_
_entity.id
_entity.type
_entity.pdbx_description
1 polymer ?
#
loop_
_entity_poly.entity_id
_entity_poly.type
_entity_poly.pdbx_seq_one_letter_code
_entity_poly.pdbx_strand_id
1 'polypeptide(L)'
;MLLYSWVEVMSFYRHIMRAGSLVVPTLMILVVSSPIITTSAQGTGDSVIINEIYVSPNSEEYGGIDWNGDGEIGRFSNQFLELHNPTDSPIDIGGWWIDDLENGGSPMCSIAWGTVIESGAYIVFYRAQTNIEFDYWEGDTVTISNDEGLEIDSVSYPSEDSDFGVPYGYGSDGSWAKLSDSTPTPGGANDQEWVGVNHLMGNCYPPEDHIHRGEYILEGRVVTMKSQTDVIDDGRILIRDGIIEEVWSSSEPTPSSAEGVVSIPTSGTIYPGFIDPHNHAHYNIIPLWDHGTDGWQNRYQWQADDAYRDAKDVGCSTSDSSTMRFAELRAIAGGNTAIQGSSTSNKDTFQTMLARNIEYYNFGKDQIHT
;
A
#
# COMPACT_ATOMS: atom_id res chain seq x y z
N MET A 1 15.10 -32.80 -32.64
CA MET A 1 14.52 -34.16 -32.57
C MET A 1 15.67 -35.16 -32.65
N LEU A 2 15.76 -36.10 -31.69
CA LEU A 2 16.84 -37.06 -31.36
C LEU A 2 17.99 -36.42 -30.54
N LEU A 3 17.94 -36.30 -29.20
CA LEU A 3 18.02 -37.32 -28.12
C LEU A 3 19.22 -38.28 -28.24
N TYR A 4 20.20 -38.18 -27.34
CA TYR A 4 20.64 -39.28 -26.46
C TYR A 4 21.38 -38.73 -25.22
N SER A 5 20.90 -39.18 -24.06
CA SER A 5 21.41 -39.07 -22.69
C SER A 5 22.79 -39.70 -22.50
N TRP A 6 23.58 -39.24 -21.51
CA TRP A 6 24.26 -40.10 -20.53
C TRP A 6 24.60 -39.30 -19.25
N VAL A 7 24.17 -39.83 -18.11
CA VAL A 7 24.58 -39.49 -16.73
C VAL A 7 25.57 -40.56 -16.30
N GLU A 8 26.68 -40.21 -15.64
CA GLU A 8 27.26 -41.06 -14.59
C GLU A 8 28.17 -40.31 -13.62
N VAL A 9 28.19 -40.84 -12.41
CA VAL A 9 28.69 -40.31 -11.13
C VAL A 9 30.02 -40.99 -10.78
N MET A 10 30.89 -40.32 -10.01
CA MET A 10 31.68 -40.84 -8.86
C MET A 10 33.11 -40.26 -8.78
N SER A 11 33.32 -39.48 -7.71
CA SER A 11 34.38 -39.57 -6.68
C SER A 11 35.66 -40.37 -6.98
N PHE A 12 36.84 -39.81 -6.64
CA PHE A 12 37.80 -40.44 -5.70
C PHE A 12 38.97 -39.49 -5.30
N TYR A 13 39.12 -39.29 -3.98
CA TYR A 13 40.32 -39.21 -3.10
C TYR A 13 41.62 -38.47 -3.57
N ARG A 14 42.38 -37.69 -2.78
CA ARG A 14 42.75 -37.54 -1.33
C ARG A 14 44.29 -37.64 -1.28
N HIS A 15 44.99 -36.73 -0.57
CA HIS A 15 46.30 -36.87 0.14
C HIS A 15 46.68 -35.45 0.64
N ILE A 16 47.13 -35.13 1.87
CA ILE A 16 48.09 -35.76 2.79
C ILE A 16 47.81 -35.30 4.24
N MET A 17 47.99 -36.20 5.22
CA MET A 17 48.05 -35.92 6.67
C MET A 17 49.38 -35.30 7.11
N ARG A 18 49.37 -34.47 8.17
CA ARG A 18 50.39 -34.56 9.24
C ARG A 18 49.85 -34.01 10.58
N ALA A 19 50.11 -34.79 11.62
CA ALA A 19 49.64 -34.63 12.99
C ALA A 19 50.49 -33.64 13.81
N GLY A 20 49.85 -33.05 14.83
CA GLY A 20 50.51 -32.33 15.92
C GLY A 20 49.48 -32.01 17.02
N SER A 21 49.46 -32.81 18.08
CA SER A 21 48.67 -32.56 19.30
C SER A 21 49.27 -31.42 20.11
N LEU A 22 48.44 -30.49 20.62
CA LEU A 22 48.75 -29.68 21.81
C LEU A 22 47.46 -29.05 22.40
N VAL A 23 47.06 -29.62 23.55
CA VAL A 23 46.45 -29.03 24.74
C VAL A 23 45.77 -27.65 24.60
N VAL A 24 44.44 -27.61 24.78
CA VAL A 24 43.65 -26.37 25.00
C VAL A 24 43.17 -26.35 26.46
N PRO A 25 43.41 -25.29 27.24
CA PRO A 25 42.83 -25.16 28.57
C PRO A 25 41.37 -24.73 28.46
N THR A 26 40.53 -25.39 29.24
CA THR A 26 39.10 -25.16 29.36
C THR A 26 38.86 -23.80 30.03
N LEU A 27 38.43 -22.78 29.28
CA LEU A 27 37.91 -21.53 29.82
C LEU A 27 36.40 -21.70 30.04
N MET A 28 36.02 -21.92 31.30
CA MET A 28 34.64 -22.03 31.75
C MET A 28 34.02 -20.63 31.75
N ILE A 29 33.42 -20.23 30.62
CA ILE A 29 32.53 -19.07 30.57
C ILE A 29 31.21 -19.51 31.19
N LEU A 30 30.97 -19.07 32.42
CA LEU A 30 29.66 -19.05 33.05
C LEU A 30 28.76 -18.11 32.25
N VAL A 31 28.12 -18.64 31.21
CA VAL A 31 26.95 -18.00 30.60
C VAL A 31 25.84 -18.17 31.63
N VAL A 32 25.63 -17.13 32.43
CA VAL A 32 24.41 -16.98 33.21
C VAL A 32 23.30 -16.84 32.19
N SER A 33 22.61 -17.96 31.94
CA SER A 33 21.41 -18.01 31.13
C SER A 33 20.31 -17.25 31.85
N SER A 34 20.34 -15.93 31.76
CA SER A 34 19.09 -15.16 31.84
C SER A 34 18.18 -15.68 30.73
N PRO A 35 16.90 -15.93 30.99
CA PRO A 35 15.98 -16.23 29.91
C PRO A 35 16.01 -15.01 28.97
N ILE A 36 16.57 -15.21 27.78
CA ILE A 36 16.23 -14.36 26.65
C ILE A 36 14.75 -14.69 26.45
N ILE A 37 13.88 -13.77 26.82
CA ILE A 37 12.49 -13.79 26.37
C ILE A 37 12.60 -13.56 24.86
N THR A 38 12.72 -14.65 24.11
CA THR A 38 12.34 -14.67 22.70
C THR A 38 10.84 -14.48 22.69
N THR A 39 10.38 -13.26 22.39
CA THR A 39 9.04 -13.00 21.90
C THR A 39 8.90 -13.70 20.55
N SER A 40 8.60 -14.99 20.60
CA SER A 40 8.17 -15.77 19.44
C SER A 40 6.70 -16.10 19.63
N ALA A 41 5.85 -15.23 19.09
CA ALA A 41 4.50 -15.57 18.63
C ALA A 41 4.08 -14.49 17.64
N GLN A 42 4.57 -14.57 16.39
CA GLN A 42 3.74 -14.12 15.28
C GLN A 42 2.53 -15.07 15.28
N GLY A 43 1.37 -14.53 15.65
CA GLY A 43 0.18 -15.32 15.95
C GLY A 43 -0.19 -16.23 14.79
N THR A 44 -0.34 -17.52 15.08
CA THR A 44 -1.15 -18.42 14.23
C THR A 44 -2.62 -18.14 14.57
N GLY A 45 -3.47 -17.95 13.56
CA GLY A 45 -4.89 -17.54 13.65
C GLY A 45 -5.71 -18.16 14.80
N ASP A 46 -6.70 -17.39 15.25
CA ASP A 46 -7.54 -17.44 16.49
C ASP A 46 -7.11 -16.50 17.64
N SER A 47 -6.47 -15.35 17.37
CA SER A 47 -5.83 -14.55 18.44
C SER A 47 -6.20 -13.06 18.56
N VAL A 48 -6.68 -12.40 17.50
CA VAL A 48 -7.19 -11.02 17.53
C VAL A 48 -8.48 -10.96 16.72
N ILE A 49 -9.49 -10.23 17.21
CA ILE A 49 -10.78 -10.07 16.53
C ILE A 49 -11.06 -8.60 16.22
N ILE A 50 -11.81 -8.35 15.17
CA ILE A 50 -12.43 -7.05 14.89
C ILE A 50 -13.60 -6.87 15.85
N ASN A 51 -13.51 -5.93 16.79
CA ASN A 51 -14.53 -5.72 17.82
C ASN A 51 -15.63 -4.77 17.37
N GLU A 52 -15.25 -3.65 16.76
CA GLU A 52 -16.14 -2.56 16.42
C GLU A 52 -15.64 -1.83 15.17
N ILE A 53 -16.56 -1.44 14.28
CA ILE A 53 -16.31 -0.54 13.16
C ILE A 53 -17.30 0.61 13.22
N TYR A 54 -16.77 1.83 13.18
CA TYR A 54 -17.58 3.05 13.14
C TYR A 54 -17.48 3.73 11.79
N VAL A 55 -18.45 3.41 10.93
CA VAL A 55 -18.50 3.84 9.53
C VAL A 55 -18.89 5.32 9.41
N SER A 56 -19.81 5.79 10.23
CA SER A 56 -20.54 7.04 9.93
C SER A 56 -20.59 7.99 11.12
N PRO A 57 -19.48 8.69 11.44
CA PRO A 57 -19.48 9.72 12.48
C PRO A 57 -20.48 10.84 12.20
N ASN A 58 -21.22 11.25 13.22
CA ASN A 58 -22.00 12.49 13.17
C ASN A 58 -21.04 13.68 13.00
N SER A 59 -21.49 14.71 12.26
CA SER A 59 -20.80 16.00 12.27
C SER A 59 -21.02 16.72 13.60
N GLU A 60 -20.22 17.75 13.89
CA GLU A 60 -20.40 18.59 15.07
C GLU A 60 -21.82 19.15 15.19
N GLU A 61 -22.42 19.61 14.07
CA GLU A 61 -23.79 20.14 14.02
C GLU A 61 -24.84 19.11 14.46
N TYR A 62 -24.58 17.82 14.24
CA TYR A 62 -25.47 16.72 14.58
C TYR A 62 -25.03 15.98 15.84
N GLY A 63 -24.29 16.64 16.73
CA GLY A 63 -23.88 16.06 18.02
C GLY A 63 -22.77 15.02 17.91
N GLY A 64 -21.90 15.14 16.90
CA GLY A 64 -20.69 14.36 16.78
C GLY A 64 -19.79 14.50 18.00
N ILE A 65 -19.05 13.42 18.27
CA ILE A 65 -18.10 13.32 19.38
C ILE A 65 -16.71 13.21 18.77
N ASP A 66 -15.77 13.94 19.36
CA ASP A 66 -14.34 13.79 19.11
C ASP A 66 -13.83 12.57 19.92
N TRP A 67 -13.91 11.40 19.31
CA TRP A 67 -13.59 10.13 19.94
C TRP A 67 -12.09 9.96 20.16
N ASN A 68 -11.26 10.53 19.29
CA ASN A 68 -9.79 10.41 19.35
C ASN A 68 -9.11 11.60 20.07
N GLY A 69 -9.84 12.67 20.38
CA GLY A 69 -9.35 13.82 21.14
C GLY A 69 -8.43 14.74 20.34
N ASP A 70 -8.48 14.70 19.00
CA ASP A 70 -7.62 15.51 18.13
C ASP A 70 -8.16 16.92 17.85
N GLY A 71 -9.39 17.21 18.29
CA GLY A 71 -10.07 18.48 18.10
C GLY A 71 -10.88 18.58 16.80
N GLU A 72 -10.91 17.54 15.97
CA GLU A 72 -11.65 17.48 14.71
C GLU A 72 -12.82 16.49 14.82
N ILE A 73 -14.03 16.96 14.51
CA ILE A 73 -15.24 16.12 14.55
C ILE A 73 -15.71 15.83 13.13
N GLY A 74 -15.83 14.55 12.81
CA GLY A 74 -16.46 14.08 11.57
C GLY A 74 -15.72 12.96 10.87
N ARG A 75 -16.23 12.57 9.70
CA ARG A 75 -15.82 11.36 8.98
C ARG A 75 -14.34 11.26 8.62
N PHE A 76 -13.63 12.37 8.49
CA PHE A 76 -12.20 12.34 8.12
C PHE A 76 -11.28 12.07 9.31
N SER A 77 -11.77 12.22 10.54
CA SER A 77 -11.02 11.96 11.76
C SER A 77 -11.54 10.72 12.50
N ASN A 78 -12.87 10.63 12.67
CA ASN A 78 -13.48 9.78 13.67
C ASN A 78 -14.02 8.44 13.15
N GLN A 79 -13.88 8.13 11.86
CA GLN A 79 -14.09 6.75 11.41
C GLN A 79 -13.05 5.87 12.10
N PHE A 80 -13.44 4.70 12.61
CA PHE A 80 -12.49 3.83 13.28
C PHE A 80 -12.78 2.35 13.10
N LEU A 81 -11.70 1.58 13.17
CA LEU A 81 -11.69 0.14 13.39
C LEU A 81 -11.12 -0.12 14.79
N GLU A 82 -11.74 -1.02 15.53
CA GLU A 82 -11.23 -1.50 16.80
C GLU A 82 -10.89 -2.98 16.73
N LEU A 83 -9.72 -3.34 17.25
CA LEU A 83 -9.28 -4.71 17.43
C LEU A 83 -9.25 -5.08 18.91
N HIS A 84 -9.57 -6.33 19.21
CA HIS A 84 -9.55 -6.89 20.56
C HIS A 84 -8.68 -8.16 20.62
N ASN A 85 -7.88 -8.27 21.68
CA ASN A 85 -7.16 -9.49 22.03
C ASN A 85 -7.93 -10.26 23.12
N PRO A 86 -8.72 -11.30 22.78
CA PRO A 86 -9.46 -12.09 23.76
C PRO A 86 -8.60 -13.10 24.54
N THR A 87 -7.30 -13.22 24.22
CA THR A 87 -6.42 -14.22 24.81
C THR A 87 -5.86 -13.81 26.18
N ASP A 88 -5.22 -14.75 26.87
CA ASP A 88 -4.60 -14.53 28.19
C ASP A 88 -3.14 -14.02 28.10
N SER A 89 -2.67 -13.70 26.90
CA SER A 89 -1.28 -13.34 26.61
C SER A 89 -1.20 -12.12 25.67
N PRO A 90 -0.15 -11.29 25.76
CA PRO A 90 0.04 -10.18 24.82
C PRO A 90 0.32 -10.68 23.40
N ILE A 91 -0.18 -9.96 22.39
CA ILE A 91 0.00 -10.26 20.97
C ILE A 91 0.67 -9.06 20.29
N ASP A 92 1.80 -9.32 19.63
CA ASP A 92 2.46 -8.35 18.75
C ASP A 92 1.80 -8.42 17.37
N ILE A 93 1.15 -7.31 16.99
CA ILE A 93 0.47 -7.14 15.70
C ILE A 93 1.25 -6.17 14.79
N GLY A 94 2.48 -5.80 15.16
CA GLY A 94 3.34 -4.99 14.31
C GLY A 94 3.61 -5.67 12.97
N GLY A 95 3.43 -4.93 11.87
CA GLY A 95 3.61 -5.44 10.51
C GLY A 95 2.38 -6.13 9.91
N TRP A 96 1.31 -6.36 10.68
CA TRP A 96 0.03 -6.85 10.16
C TRP A 96 -0.63 -5.81 9.26
N TRP A 97 -1.57 -6.24 8.42
CA TRP A 97 -2.26 -5.39 7.45
C TRP A 97 -3.73 -5.22 7.81
N ILE A 98 -4.23 -4.00 7.61
CA ILE A 98 -5.65 -3.62 7.65
C ILE A 98 -6.05 -3.24 6.23
N ASP A 99 -7.15 -3.81 5.74
CA ASP A 99 -7.75 -3.49 4.44
C ASP A 99 -9.26 -3.34 4.61
N ASP A 100 -9.90 -2.33 4.01
CA ASP A 100 -11.35 -2.08 4.07
C ASP A 100 -12.12 -2.74 2.92
N LEU A 101 -11.44 -3.05 1.81
CA LEU A 101 -12.05 -3.77 0.70
C LEU A 101 -10.98 -4.40 -0.21
N GLU A 102 -11.01 -5.72 -0.34
CA GLU A 102 -10.03 -6.43 -1.18
C GLU A 102 -10.10 -5.94 -2.65
N ASN A 103 -8.99 -5.37 -3.15
CA ASN A 103 -8.88 -4.78 -4.49
C ASN A 103 -9.82 -3.57 -4.73
N GLY A 104 -10.23 -2.86 -3.70
CA GLY A 104 -11.07 -1.66 -3.76
C GLY A 104 -10.81 -0.73 -2.59
N GLY A 105 -11.78 0.15 -2.29
CA GLY A 105 -11.75 0.97 -1.08
C GLY A 105 -10.57 1.92 -0.97
N SER A 106 -10.20 2.21 0.28
CA SER A 106 -8.99 2.94 0.61
C SER A 106 -7.75 2.04 0.51
N PRO A 107 -6.52 2.60 0.43
CA PRO A 107 -5.33 1.76 0.45
C PRO A 107 -5.20 1.01 1.77
N MET A 108 -4.99 -0.31 1.69
CA MET A 108 -4.57 -1.10 2.85
C MET A 108 -3.36 -0.47 3.55
N CYS A 109 -3.19 -0.74 4.84
CA CYS A 109 -2.09 -0.18 5.63
C CYS A 109 -1.45 -1.22 6.56
N SER A 110 -0.14 -1.11 6.78
CA SER A 110 0.61 -1.95 7.71
C SER A 110 0.71 -1.31 9.09
N ILE A 111 0.33 -2.05 10.11
CA ILE A 111 0.35 -1.62 11.51
C ILE A 111 1.79 -1.37 11.95
N ALA A 112 2.01 -0.27 12.68
CA ALA A 112 3.33 0.13 13.15
C ALA A 112 4.06 -0.99 13.91
N TRP A 113 5.33 -1.22 13.59
CA TRP A 113 6.17 -2.22 14.25
C TRP A 113 6.22 -2.02 15.78
N GLY A 114 6.15 -3.11 16.53
CA GLY A 114 6.14 -3.09 18.00
C GLY A 114 4.80 -2.71 18.62
N THR A 115 3.72 -2.69 17.84
CA THR A 115 2.35 -2.53 18.36
C THR A 115 1.91 -3.83 19.03
N VAL A 116 1.71 -3.78 20.34
CA VAL A 116 1.30 -4.95 21.14
C VAL A 116 -0.08 -4.68 21.74
N ILE A 117 -1.00 -5.63 21.57
CA ILE A 117 -2.27 -5.66 22.29
C ILE A 117 -2.10 -6.57 23.51
N GLU A 118 -2.16 -5.99 24.71
CA GLU A 118 -2.13 -6.75 25.97
C GLU A 118 -3.34 -7.70 26.07
N SER A 119 -3.24 -8.69 26.96
CA SER A 119 -4.36 -9.62 27.22
C SER A 119 -5.65 -8.88 27.59
N GLY A 120 -6.74 -9.19 26.88
CA GLY A 120 -8.05 -8.58 27.07
C GLY A 120 -8.17 -7.12 26.64
N ALA A 121 -7.10 -6.54 26.07
CA ALA A 121 -7.09 -5.13 25.70
C ALA A 121 -7.71 -4.88 24.30
N TYR A 122 -8.01 -3.61 24.06
CA TYR A 122 -8.55 -3.08 22.82
C TYR A 122 -7.58 -2.05 22.25
N ILE A 123 -7.52 -1.94 20.92
CA ILE A 123 -6.75 -0.90 20.22
C ILE A 123 -7.59 -0.33 19.08
N VAL A 124 -7.59 0.99 18.97
CA VAL A 124 -8.43 1.71 18.01
C VAL A 124 -7.57 2.35 16.91
N PHE A 125 -7.95 2.13 15.67
CA PHE A 125 -7.34 2.68 14.47
C PHE A 125 -8.29 3.69 13.83
N TYR A 126 -8.01 4.97 14.08
CA TYR A 126 -8.79 6.08 13.58
C TYR A 126 -8.32 6.51 12.18
N ARG A 127 -9.26 6.92 11.35
CA ARG A 127 -9.00 7.38 9.98
C ARG A 127 -8.04 8.57 9.94
N ALA A 128 -8.08 9.47 10.92
CA ALA A 128 -7.16 10.61 10.99
C ALA A 128 -5.68 10.18 10.96
N GLN A 129 -5.38 8.97 11.43
CA GLN A 129 -4.05 8.40 11.53
C GLN A 129 -3.78 7.42 10.38
N THR A 130 -4.76 6.58 10.04
CA THR A 130 -4.58 5.44 9.13
C THR A 130 -4.91 5.73 7.67
N ASN A 131 -5.77 6.73 7.42
CA ASN A 131 -6.45 6.97 6.15
C ASN A 131 -7.38 5.84 5.67
N ILE A 132 -7.60 4.78 6.46
CA ILE A 132 -8.60 3.76 6.17
C ILE A 132 -9.98 4.43 6.14
N GLU A 133 -10.70 4.27 5.04
CA GLU A 133 -12.02 4.86 4.82
C GLU A 133 -13.08 3.76 4.78
N PHE A 134 -14.18 3.97 5.50
CA PHE A 134 -15.34 3.07 5.43
C PHE A 134 -16.46 3.74 4.62
N ASP A 135 -17.00 3.03 3.65
CA ASP A 135 -18.02 3.53 2.73
C ASP A 135 -19.41 3.53 3.36
N TYR A 136 -20.07 4.69 3.31
CA TYR A 136 -21.43 4.86 3.87
C TYR A 136 -22.49 4.10 3.04
N TRP A 137 -22.38 4.14 1.71
CA TRP A 137 -23.44 3.68 0.80
C TRP A 137 -23.21 2.28 0.22
N GLU A 138 -21.96 1.90 -0.08
CA GLU A 138 -21.67 0.72 -0.90
C GLU A 138 -21.39 -0.56 -0.10
N GLY A 139 -21.17 -0.46 1.21
CA GLY A 139 -20.81 -1.58 2.08
C GLY A 139 -19.35 -1.98 1.92
N ASP A 140 -18.70 -2.44 3.00
CA ASP A 140 -17.28 -2.82 2.99
C ASP A 140 -17.05 -4.19 3.63
N THR A 141 -15.83 -4.72 3.42
CA THR A 141 -15.33 -5.93 4.07
C THR A 141 -13.95 -5.68 4.64
N VAL A 142 -13.91 -5.41 5.94
CA VAL A 142 -12.67 -5.11 6.66
C VAL A 142 -11.96 -6.40 7.00
N THR A 143 -10.69 -6.49 6.61
CA THR A 143 -9.87 -7.68 6.78
C THR A 143 -8.57 -7.33 7.50
N ILE A 144 -8.21 -8.16 8.48
CA ILE A 144 -6.92 -8.13 9.16
C ILE A 144 -6.12 -9.33 8.69
N SER A 145 -4.91 -9.10 8.19
CA SER A 145 -3.98 -10.19 7.85
C SER A 145 -2.64 -10.01 8.53
N ASN A 146 -1.94 -11.12 8.81
CA ASN A 146 -0.60 -11.05 9.38
C ASN A 146 0.43 -10.59 8.34
N ASP A 147 1.70 -10.48 8.76
CA ASP A 147 2.80 -10.04 7.89
C ASP A 147 3.13 -11.02 6.75
N GLU A 148 2.63 -12.25 6.82
CA GLU A 148 2.72 -13.26 5.76
C GLU A 148 1.52 -13.20 4.78
N GLY A 149 0.54 -12.32 5.02
CA GLY A 149 -0.68 -12.18 4.22
C GLY A 149 -1.76 -13.22 4.54
N LEU A 150 -1.65 -13.93 5.66
CA LEU A 150 -2.70 -14.83 6.14
C LEU A 150 -3.79 -14.01 6.86
N GLU A 151 -5.03 -14.16 6.42
CA GLU A 151 -6.20 -13.59 7.09
C GLU A 151 -6.31 -14.09 8.54
N ILE A 152 -6.45 -13.14 9.47
CA ILE A 152 -6.64 -13.36 10.91
C ILE A 152 -8.12 -13.21 11.27
N ASP A 153 -8.77 -12.15 10.76
CA ASP A 153 -10.20 -11.92 10.94
C ASP A 153 -10.76 -11.06 9.81
N SER A 154 -12.05 -11.20 9.53
CA SER A 154 -12.74 -10.43 8.50
C SER A 154 -14.22 -10.25 8.85
N VAL A 155 -14.72 -9.03 8.69
CA VAL A 155 -16.12 -8.68 8.92
C VAL A 155 -16.63 -7.77 7.80
N SER A 156 -17.92 -7.87 7.51
CA SER A 156 -18.55 -7.05 6.47
C SER A 156 -19.79 -6.32 6.99
N TYR A 157 -20.15 -5.23 6.33
CA TYR A 157 -21.47 -4.63 6.45
C TYR A 157 -22.07 -4.35 5.06
N PRO A 158 -23.40 -4.44 4.91
CA PRO A 158 -24.04 -4.35 3.60
C PRO A 158 -24.17 -2.90 3.11
N SER A 159 -24.35 -2.76 1.80
CA SER A 159 -24.72 -1.49 1.18
C SER A 159 -26.04 -0.95 1.73
N GLU A 160 -26.16 0.38 1.72
CA GLU A 160 -27.35 1.13 2.15
C GLU A 160 -27.86 0.82 3.59
N ASP A 161 -27.02 0.26 4.45
CA ASP A 161 -27.40 -0.10 5.83
C ASP A 161 -26.85 0.83 6.91
N SER A 162 -25.78 1.59 6.63
CA SER A 162 -25.15 2.46 7.64
C SER A 162 -26.08 3.58 8.11
N ASP A 163 -26.11 3.79 9.43
CA ASP A 163 -26.80 4.91 10.08
C ASP A 163 -25.77 5.83 10.74
N PHE A 164 -25.97 7.15 10.61
CA PHE A 164 -25.12 8.12 11.29
C PHE A 164 -25.16 7.93 12.81
N GLY A 165 -23.98 7.86 13.43
CA GLY A 165 -23.87 7.69 14.87
C GLY A 165 -23.92 6.24 15.35
N VAL A 166 -24.17 5.27 14.47
CA VAL A 166 -24.35 3.86 14.85
C VAL A 166 -23.17 3.01 14.38
N PRO A 167 -22.50 2.27 15.28
CA PRO A 167 -21.40 1.38 14.91
C PRO A 167 -21.90 -0.01 14.49
N TYR A 168 -21.02 -0.77 13.85
CA TYR A 168 -21.13 -2.22 13.70
C TYR A 168 -20.23 -2.90 14.72
N GLY A 169 -20.68 -4.04 15.26
CA GLY A 169 -19.91 -4.81 16.22
C GLY A 169 -20.63 -6.09 16.62
N TYR A 170 -20.04 -6.84 17.54
CA TYR A 170 -20.71 -7.98 18.15
C TYR A 170 -21.73 -7.53 19.21
N GLY A 171 -23.00 -7.91 19.00
CA GLY A 171 -24.08 -7.68 19.96
C GLY A 171 -24.05 -8.67 21.13
N SER A 172 -24.98 -8.52 22.07
CA SER A 172 -25.07 -9.37 23.28
C SER A 172 -25.31 -10.86 23.00
N ASP A 173 -25.78 -11.21 21.80
CA ASP A 173 -25.97 -12.57 21.33
C ASP A 173 -24.75 -13.15 20.60
N GLY A 174 -23.67 -12.37 20.50
CA GLY A 174 -22.43 -12.72 19.80
C GLY A 174 -22.54 -12.62 18.28
N SER A 175 -23.61 -12.04 17.73
CA SER A 175 -23.74 -11.82 16.28
C SER A 175 -23.13 -10.48 15.86
N TRP A 176 -22.42 -10.49 14.73
CA TRP A 176 -21.94 -9.27 14.07
C TRP A 176 -23.12 -8.55 13.41
N ALA A 177 -23.39 -7.32 13.84
CA ALA A 177 -24.51 -6.54 13.33
C ALA A 177 -24.31 -5.04 13.57
N LYS A 178 -25.18 -4.23 12.96
CA LYS A 178 -25.34 -2.82 13.31
C LYS A 178 -25.91 -2.72 14.74
N LEU A 179 -25.24 -1.97 15.61
CA LEU A 179 -25.60 -1.83 17.03
C LEU A 179 -26.54 -0.64 17.25
N SER A 180 -27.76 -0.70 16.66
CA SER A 180 -28.72 0.42 16.62
C SER A 180 -29.14 1.01 17.97
N ASP A 181 -29.04 0.22 19.05
CA ASP A 181 -29.41 0.63 20.41
C ASP A 181 -28.18 0.93 21.29
N SER A 182 -26.98 1.04 20.69
CA SER A 182 -25.71 1.28 21.39
C SER A 182 -24.99 2.50 20.85
N THR A 183 -24.10 3.06 21.67
CA THR A 183 -23.18 4.14 21.27
C THR A 183 -21.81 3.55 20.96
N PRO A 184 -20.99 4.19 20.11
CA PRO A 184 -19.62 3.75 19.89
C PRO A 184 -18.82 3.59 21.19
N THR A 185 -17.98 2.55 21.27
CA THR A 185 -17.22 2.18 22.47
C THR A 185 -15.70 2.12 22.26
N PRO A 186 -15.06 3.07 21.54
CA PRO A 186 -13.64 2.96 21.25
C PRO A 186 -12.80 2.90 22.53
N GLY A 187 -11.97 1.88 22.61
CA GLY A 187 -11.15 1.48 23.75
C GLY A 187 -11.76 0.42 24.65
N GLY A 188 -12.89 -0.20 24.32
CA GLY A 188 -13.59 -1.10 25.23
C GLY A 188 -14.66 -2.01 24.60
N ALA A 189 -15.30 -2.82 25.43
CA ALA A 189 -16.33 -3.75 24.97
C ALA A 189 -17.62 -3.02 24.56
N ASN A 190 -18.28 -3.54 23.51
CA ASN A 190 -19.51 -3.00 22.92
C ASN A 190 -20.72 -2.92 23.88
N ASP A 191 -20.64 -3.58 25.04
CA ASP A 191 -21.69 -3.58 26.07
C ASP A 191 -21.39 -2.69 27.29
N GLN A 192 -20.31 -1.92 27.24
CA GLN A 192 -19.90 -0.98 28.29
C GLN A 192 -20.03 0.47 27.84
N GLU A 193 -19.90 1.41 28.80
CA GLU A 193 -19.78 2.83 28.47
C GLU A 193 -18.40 3.14 27.86
N TRP A 194 -18.36 4.11 26.94
CA TRP A 194 -17.11 4.59 26.36
C TRP A 194 -16.10 5.02 27.44
N VAL A 195 -14.87 4.53 27.32
CA VAL A 195 -13.78 4.77 28.28
C VAL A 195 -13.17 6.18 28.19
N GLY A 196 -13.66 7.02 27.29
CA GLY A 196 -13.15 8.36 27.02
C GLY A 196 -11.93 8.36 26.09
N VAL A 197 -11.41 9.55 25.77
CA VAL A 197 -10.31 9.74 24.79
C VAL A 197 -8.97 9.10 25.20
N ASN A 198 -8.81 8.64 26.44
CA ASN A 198 -7.56 8.06 26.94
C ASN A 198 -7.55 6.52 26.79
N HIS A 199 -7.68 6.03 25.58
CA HIS A 199 -7.57 4.60 25.24
C HIS A 199 -6.38 4.34 24.30
N LEU A 200 -6.05 3.07 24.09
CA LEU A 200 -4.94 2.68 23.23
C LEU A 200 -5.30 2.95 21.76
N MET A 201 -4.54 3.81 21.11
CA MET A 201 -4.70 4.15 19.70
C MET A 201 -3.53 3.57 18.91
N GLY A 202 -3.87 2.83 17.86
CA GLY A 202 -2.92 2.29 16.91
C GLY A 202 -2.69 3.26 15.75
N ASN A 203 -1.59 3.05 15.05
CA ASN A 203 -1.36 3.67 13.75
C ASN A 203 -0.95 2.60 12.75
N CYS A 204 -1.30 2.82 11.49
CA CYS A 204 -0.83 2.01 10.38
C CYS A 204 -0.45 2.95 9.25
N TYR A 205 0.43 2.47 8.38
CA TYR A 205 0.93 3.25 7.26
C TYR A 205 0.55 2.52 5.98
N PRO A 206 -0.13 3.18 5.02
CA PRO A 206 -0.27 2.60 3.70
C PRO A 206 1.12 2.22 3.20
N PRO A 207 1.27 1.14 2.40
CA PRO A 207 2.55 0.83 1.82
C PRO A 207 2.94 2.03 0.98
N GLU A 208 3.88 2.81 1.52
CA GLU A 208 4.49 3.92 0.80
C GLU A 208 5.37 3.28 -0.26
N ASP A 209 4.76 2.92 -1.39
CA ASP A 209 5.44 2.37 -2.56
C ASP A 209 6.51 3.32 -3.15
N HIS A 210 6.60 4.52 -2.57
CA HIS A 210 7.57 5.57 -2.86
C HIS A 210 8.71 5.62 -1.84
N ILE A 211 8.55 5.07 -0.62
CA ILE A 211 9.63 4.96 0.37
C ILE A 211 10.26 3.57 0.28
N HIS A 212 11.25 3.47 -0.58
CA HIS A 212 12.20 2.37 -0.53
C HIS A 212 13.20 2.65 0.60
N ARG A 213 13.50 1.66 1.44
CA ARG A 213 14.58 1.72 2.44
C ARG A 213 15.66 0.72 2.11
N GLY A 214 16.91 1.07 2.39
CA GLY A 214 18.07 0.24 2.10
C GLY A 214 18.71 0.54 0.75
N GLU A 215 19.53 -0.39 0.28
CA GLU A 215 20.35 -0.20 -0.92
C GLU A 215 20.34 -1.43 -1.81
N TYR A 216 20.29 -1.20 -3.11
CA TYR A 216 20.45 -2.24 -4.12
C TYR A 216 20.92 -1.65 -5.44
N ILE A 217 21.55 -2.49 -6.25
CA ILE A 217 21.93 -2.17 -7.62
C ILE A 217 20.97 -2.91 -8.57
N LEU A 218 20.33 -2.18 -9.48
CA LEU A 218 19.63 -2.80 -10.61
C LEU A 218 20.57 -2.95 -11.80
N GLU A 219 20.65 -4.14 -12.39
CA GLU A 219 21.39 -4.37 -13.64
C GLU A 219 20.42 -4.61 -14.80
N GLY A 220 20.73 -4.00 -15.95
CA GLY A 220 19.96 -4.15 -17.18
C GLY A 220 20.35 -3.13 -18.23
N ARG A 221 19.58 -3.07 -19.31
CA ARG A 221 19.77 -2.05 -20.35
C ARG A 221 19.18 -0.73 -19.89
N VAL A 222 20.02 0.24 -19.52
CA VAL A 222 19.59 1.53 -18.98
C VAL A 222 19.43 2.54 -20.11
N VAL A 223 18.21 3.05 -20.30
CA VAL A 223 17.93 4.14 -21.23
C VAL A 223 18.04 5.46 -20.47
N THR A 224 18.83 6.40 -20.99
CA THR A 224 19.02 7.70 -20.34
C THR A 224 18.21 8.80 -21.04
N MET A 225 18.00 9.93 -20.35
CA MET A 225 17.33 11.12 -20.92
C MET A 225 18.28 12.07 -21.68
N LYS A 226 19.51 11.66 -21.98
CA LYS A 226 20.49 12.57 -22.59
C LYS A 226 20.33 12.70 -24.10
N SER A 227 20.09 11.59 -24.80
CA SER A 227 19.81 11.58 -26.24
C SER A 227 19.19 10.25 -26.67
N GLN A 228 18.60 10.19 -27.88
CA GLN A 228 17.97 8.97 -28.42
C GLN A 228 18.93 7.77 -28.51
N THR A 229 20.23 8.01 -28.59
CA THR A 229 21.26 6.96 -28.71
C THR A 229 22.05 6.76 -27.41
N ASP A 230 21.76 7.51 -26.34
CA ASP A 230 22.49 7.42 -25.09
C ASP A 230 21.87 6.33 -24.19
N VAL A 231 22.26 5.09 -24.49
CA VAL A 231 21.82 3.89 -23.80
C VAL A 231 23.05 3.15 -23.28
N ILE A 232 22.96 2.67 -22.04
CA ILE A 232 23.96 1.81 -21.43
C ILE A 232 23.44 0.37 -21.50
N ASP A 233 23.92 -0.41 -22.48
CA ASP A 233 23.37 -1.76 -22.74
C ASP A 233 23.57 -2.74 -21.57
N ASP A 234 24.72 -2.66 -20.91
CA ASP A 234 25.02 -3.37 -19.66
C ASP A 234 25.16 -2.37 -18.51
N GLY A 235 24.06 -1.70 -18.19
CA GLY A 235 24.01 -0.62 -17.20
C GLY A 235 23.72 -1.11 -15.78
N ARG A 236 24.11 -0.26 -14.82
CA ARG A 236 23.86 -0.42 -13.39
C ARG A 236 23.34 0.87 -12.80
N ILE A 237 22.38 0.76 -11.90
CA ILE A 237 21.80 1.89 -11.16
C ILE A 237 21.91 1.56 -9.68
N LEU A 238 22.57 2.40 -8.89
CA LEU A 238 22.55 2.32 -7.43
C LEU A 238 21.34 3.09 -6.92
N ILE A 239 20.48 2.40 -6.18
CA ILE A 239 19.37 3.01 -5.46
C ILE A 239 19.65 2.90 -3.97
N ARG A 240 19.53 4.02 -3.27
CA ARG A 240 19.61 4.12 -1.81
C ARG A 240 18.43 4.90 -1.30
N ASP A 241 17.66 4.29 -0.41
CA ASP A 241 16.49 4.89 0.21
C ASP A 241 15.54 5.57 -0.81
N GLY A 242 15.34 4.93 -1.97
CA GLY A 242 14.50 5.43 -3.07
C GLY A 242 15.14 6.46 -3.99
N ILE A 243 16.39 6.87 -3.73
CA ILE A 243 17.14 7.84 -4.52
C ILE A 243 18.14 7.12 -5.43
N ILE A 244 18.18 7.52 -6.70
CA ILE A 244 19.23 7.12 -7.63
C ILE A 244 20.50 7.91 -7.29
N GLU A 245 21.52 7.23 -6.77
CA GLU A 245 22.79 7.87 -6.41
C GLU A 245 23.83 7.78 -7.54
N GLU A 246 23.86 6.68 -8.29
CA GLU A 246 24.83 6.44 -9.35
C GLU A 246 24.19 5.69 -10.52
N VAL A 247 24.66 5.99 -11.74
CA VAL A 247 24.32 5.26 -12.97
C VAL A 247 25.59 5.07 -13.78
N TRP A 248 25.97 3.82 -14.08
CA TRP A 248 27.24 3.53 -14.77
C TRP A 248 27.16 2.29 -15.66
N SER A 249 28.15 2.15 -16.54
CA SER A 249 28.32 0.93 -17.34
C SER A 249 29.05 -0.14 -16.56
N SER A 250 28.67 -1.41 -16.72
CA SER A 250 29.44 -2.54 -16.19
C SER A 250 30.87 -2.64 -16.72
N SER A 251 31.17 -1.96 -17.84
CA SER A 251 32.53 -1.83 -18.40
C SER A 251 33.40 -0.82 -17.63
N GLU A 252 32.79 0.03 -16.82
CA GLU A 252 33.47 0.99 -15.95
C GLU A 252 33.72 0.37 -14.56
N PRO A 253 34.74 0.84 -13.82
CA PRO A 253 34.96 0.40 -12.45
C PRO A 253 33.72 0.67 -11.59
N THR A 254 33.35 -0.27 -10.73
CA THR A 254 32.28 -0.06 -9.75
C THR A 254 32.62 1.14 -8.86
N PRO A 255 31.72 2.14 -8.73
CA PRO A 255 31.90 3.27 -7.82
C PRO A 255 32.08 2.80 -6.37
N SER A 256 32.87 3.53 -5.58
CA SER A 256 33.08 3.20 -4.16
C SER A 256 31.78 3.22 -3.33
N SER A 257 30.80 4.03 -3.74
CA SER A 257 29.45 4.09 -3.14
C SER A 257 28.63 2.82 -3.35
N ALA A 258 29.02 1.98 -4.31
CA ALA A 258 28.35 0.74 -4.70
C ALA A 258 29.10 -0.52 -4.22
N GLU A 259 30.19 -0.38 -3.47
CA GLU A 259 30.94 -1.53 -2.95
C GLU A 259 30.12 -2.31 -1.90
N GLY A 260 29.97 -3.62 -2.10
CA GLY A 260 29.27 -4.50 -1.17
C GLY A 260 27.74 -4.49 -1.27
N VAL A 261 27.17 -3.61 -2.10
CA VAL A 261 25.72 -3.52 -2.33
C VAL A 261 25.24 -4.71 -3.17
N VAL A 262 24.08 -5.26 -2.81
CA VAL A 262 23.47 -6.39 -3.52
C VAL A 262 23.05 -5.98 -4.92
N SER A 263 23.39 -6.79 -5.91
CA SER A 263 23.03 -6.58 -7.31
C SER A 263 21.87 -7.47 -7.73
N ILE A 264 20.89 -6.89 -8.42
CA ILE A 264 19.67 -7.52 -8.90
C ILE A 264 19.66 -7.49 -10.43
N PRO A 265 20.02 -8.60 -11.10
CA PRO A 265 19.98 -8.68 -12.55
C PRO A 265 18.54 -8.79 -13.05
N THR A 266 18.05 -7.75 -13.72
CA THR A 266 16.65 -7.69 -14.17
C THR A 266 16.41 -8.38 -15.50
N SER A 267 17.46 -8.54 -16.33
CA SER A 267 17.37 -8.88 -17.76
C SER A 267 16.46 -7.94 -18.58
N GLY A 268 16.06 -6.81 -18.01
CA GLY A 268 15.10 -5.87 -18.57
C GLY A 268 15.75 -4.64 -19.18
N THR A 269 14.92 -3.77 -19.76
CA THR A 269 15.28 -2.40 -20.10
C THR A 269 14.71 -1.46 -19.05
N ILE A 270 15.55 -0.63 -18.46
CA ILE A 270 15.20 0.30 -17.39
C ILE A 270 15.03 1.69 -18.02
N TYR A 271 13.83 2.25 -17.91
CA TYR A 271 13.51 3.60 -18.36
C TYR A 271 13.29 4.53 -17.17
N PRO A 272 13.61 5.82 -17.31
CA PRO A 272 13.11 6.85 -16.42
C PRO A 272 11.58 6.88 -16.46
N GLY A 273 10.94 6.91 -15.30
CA GLY A 273 9.50 7.14 -15.21
C GLY A 273 9.15 8.62 -15.36
N PHE A 274 8.15 8.94 -16.17
CA PHE A 274 7.68 10.31 -16.32
C PHE A 274 6.55 10.65 -15.36
N ILE A 275 6.61 11.87 -14.85
CA ILE A 275 5.56 12.51 -14.07
C ILE A 275 4.82 13.42 -15.03
N ASP A 276 3.53 13.14 -15.27
CA ASP A 276 2.63 14.06 -15.96
C ASP A 276 2.01 15.01 -14.93
N PRO A 277 2.49 16.27 -14.86
CA PRO A 277 2.04 17.18 -13.83
C PRO A 277 0.65 17.74 -14.10
N HIS A 278 0.01 17.50 -15.25
CA HIS A 278 -1.37 17.91 -15.49
C HIS A 278 -1.93 17.31 -16.76
N ASN A 279 -2.99 16.53 -16.62
CA ASN A 279 -3.71 15.93 -17.73
C ASN A 279 -5.23 15.92 -17.46
N HIS A 280 -5.99 15.44 -18.44
CA HIS A 280 -7.34 14.96 -18.23
C HIS A 280 -7.35 13.48 -18.57
N ALA A 281 -6.95 12.65 -17.60
CA ALA A 281 -6.61 11.25 -17.84
C ALA A 281 -7.75 10.49 -18.55
N HIS A 282 -9.01 10.78 -18.21
CA HIS A 282 -10.19 10.17 -18.82
C HIS A 282 -10.37 10.47 -20.32
N TYR A 283 -9.72 11.51 -20.84
CA TYR A 283 -9.68 11.79 -22.28
C TYR A 283 -8.52 11.10 -22.99
N ASN A 284 -7.60 10.44 -22.29
CA ASN A 284 -6.50 9.68 -22.91
C ASN A 284 -6.97 8.38 -23.61
N ILE A 285 -8.27 8.21 -23.79
CA ILE A 285 -8.88 7.20 -24.66
C ILE A 285 -9.14 7.72 -26.07
N ILE A 286 -9.18 9.05 -26.24
CA ILE A 286 -9.45 9.70 -27.52
C ILE A 286 -8.22 9.50 -28.44
N PRO A 287 -8.40 9.06 -29.69
CA PRO A 287 -7.31 8.93 -30.64
C PRO A 287 -6.77 10.30 -31.05
N LEU A 288 -5.55 10.33 -31.60
CA LEU A 288 -5.05 11.54 -32.25
C LEU A 288 -5.98 11.93 -33.40
N TRP A 289 -6.51 13.14 -33.34
CA TRP A 289 -7.37 13.67 -34.39
C TRP A 289 -6.53 14.38 -35.46
N ASP A 290 -6.50 13.79 -36.66
CA ASP A 290 -6.02 14.46 -37.85
C ASP A 290 -7.14 15.33 -38.44
N HIS A 291 -7.05 16.63 -38.21
CA HIS A 291 -8.02 17.61 -38.68
C HIS A 291 -7.76 18.10 -40.11
N GLY A 292 -6.66 17.69 -40.74
CA GLY A 292 -6.36 18.04 -42.14
C GLY A 292 -6.15 19.54 -42.42
N THR A 293 -5.82 20.34 -41.39
CA THR A 293 -5.49 21.77 -41.55
C THR A 293 -4.08 22.06 -41.01
N ASP A 294 -3.53 23.23 -41.33
CA ASP A 294 -2.27 23.71 -40.74
C ASP A 294 -2.48 24.34 -39.33
N GLY A 295 -3.61 24.03 -38.69
CA GLY A 295 -4.03 24.56 -37.39
C GLY A 295 -5.02 25.73 -37.49
N TRP A 296 -5.24 26.41 -36.37
CA TRP A 296 -6.18 27.50 -36.22
C TRP A 296 -5.53 28.73 -35.59
N GLN A 297 -6.15 29.90 -35.75
CA GLN A 297 -5.62 31.16 -35.20
C GLN A 297 -5.79 31.27 -33.69
N ASN A 298 -6.75 30.54 -33.11
CA ASN A 298 -6.97 30.49 -31.67
C ASN A 298 -7.74 29.23 -31.27
N ARG A 299 -7.76 28.94 -29.96
CA ARG A 299 -8.37 27.73 -29.42
C ARG A 299 -9.88 27.61 -29.62
N TYR A 300 -10.59 28.72 -29.84
CA TYR A 300 -12.05 28.68 -29.99
C TYR A 300 -12.47 28.16 -31.36
N GLN A 301 -11.61 28.27 -32.37
CA GLN A 301 -11.94 27.87 -33.73
C GLN A 301 -11.98 26.35 -33.90
N TRP A 302 -11.03 25.61 -33.31
CA TRP A 302 -11.05 24.15 -33.38
C TRP A 302 -12.16 23.54 -32.51
N GLN A 303 -12.46 24.15 -31.36
CA GLN A 303 -13.58 23.73 -30.52
C GLN A 303 -14.94 23.92 -31.20
N ALA A 304 -15.03 24.90 -32.10
CA ALA A 304 -16.23 25.19 -32.89
C ALA A 304 -16.32 24.39 -34.19
N ASP A 305 -15.30 23.61 -34.54
CA ASP A 305 -15.31 22.74 -35.72
C ASP A 305 -16.25 21.56 -35.48
N ASP A 306 -17.18 21.31 -36.40
CA ASP A 306 -18.13 20.20 -36.26
C ASP A 306 -17.41 18.85 -36.27
N ALA A 307 -16.30 18.71 -37.02
CA ALA A 307 -15.52 17.47 -37.06
C ALA A 307 -14.82 17.18 -35.73
N TYR A 308 -14.57 18.19 -34.88
CA TYR A 308 -14.04 17.97 -33.54
C TYR A 308 -15.03 17.20 -32.67
N ARG A 309 -16.34 17.49 -32.80
CA ARG A 309 -17.38 16.84 -32.00
C ARG A 309 -17.43 15.34 -32.28
N ASP A 310 -17.27 14.95 -33.55
CA ASP A 310 -17.22 13.55 -33.96
C ASP A 310 -15.92 12.90 -33.52
N ALA A 311 -14.79 13.61 -33.61
CA ALA A 311 -13.48 13.08 -33.22
C ALA A 311 -13.35 12.76 -31.72
N LYS A 312 -14.02 13.53 -30.85
CA LYS A 312 -14.02 13.29 -29.40
C LYS A 312 -15.06 12.26 -28.93
N ASP A 313 -16.02 11.89 -29.79
CA ASP A 313 -17.05 10.91 -29.46
C ASP A 313 -16.53 9.49 -29.73
N VAL A 314 -15.96 8.88 -28.70
CA VAL A 314 -15.40 7.53 -28.76
C VAL A 314 -16.43 6.43 -28.52
N GLY A 315 -17.71 6.78 -28.33
CA GLY A 315 -18.80 5.80 -28.18
C GLY A 315 -18.80 5.01 -26.86
N CYS A 316 -18.01 5.42 -25.87
CA CYS A 316 -18.00 4.85 -24.52
C CYS A 316 -17.99 5.94 -23.45
N SER A 317 -18.39 5.57 -22.22
CA SER A 317 -18.36 6.51 -21.11
C SER A 317 -16.93 6.73 -20.62
N THR A 318 -16.53 8.01 -20.50
CA THR A 318 -15.25 8.41 -19.88
C THR A 318 -15.25 8.22 -18.36
N SER A 319 -16.39 7.88 -17.76
CA SER A 319 -16.54 7.60 -16.32
C SER A 319 -16.53 6.11 -15.97
N ASP A 320 -16.32 5.22 -16.94
CA ASP A 320 -16.27 3.78 -16.74
C ASP A 320 -14.87 3.33 -16.28
N SER A 321 -14.79 2.45 -15.28
CA SER A 321 -13.51 2.04 -14.68
C SER A 321 -12.61 1.26 -15.66
N SER A 322 -13.18 0.48 -16.58
CA SER A 322 -12.39 -0.22 -17.61
C SER A 322 -11.84 0.75 -18.65
N THR A 323 -12.61 1.79 -18.97
CA THR A 323 -12.16 2.89 -19.84
C THR A 323 -11.01 3.66 -19.20
N MET A 324 -11.06 3.89 -17.89
CA MET A 324 -9.94 4.51 -17.15
C MET A 324 -8.68 3.65 -17.12
N ARG A 325 -8.78 2.34 -16.88
CA ARG A 325 -7.63 1.43 -16.96
C ARG A 325 -6.93 1.47 -18.32
N PHE A 326 -7.71 1.55 -19.40
CA PHE A 326 -7.13 1.71 -20.75
C PHE A 326 -6.41 3.05 -20.92
N ALA A 327 -6.98 4.13 -20.36
CA ALA A 327 -6.37 5.45 -20.37
C ALA A 327 -5.02 5.47 -19.62
N GLU A 328 -4.93 4.81 -18.47
CA GLU A 328 -3.69 4.64 -17.71
C GLU A 328 -2.68 3.77 -18.46
N LEU A 329 -3.12 2.67 -19.07
CA LEU A 329 -2.26 1.80 -19.88
C LEU A 329 -1.60 2.58 -21.03
N ARG A 330 -2.35 3.46 -21.69
CA ARG A 330 -1.79 4.35 -22.73
C ARG A 330 -0.76 5.32 -22.17
N ALA A 331 -0.97 5.84 -20.96
CA ALA A 331 0.00 6.72 -20.31
C ALA A 331 1.30 5.97 -19.99
N ILE A 332 1.22 4.77 -19.41
CA ILE A 332 2.38 3.94 -19.07
C ILE A 332 3.13 3.48 -20.30
N ALA A 333 2.42 3.11 -21.37
CA ALA A 333 3.03 2.81 -22.66
C ALA A 333 3.78 4.02 -23.23
N GLY A 334 3.37 5.25 -22.88
CA GLY A 334 4.07 6.49 -23.18
C GLY A 334 5.23 6.82 -22.23
N GLY A 335 5.44 6.03 -21.17
CA GLY A 335 6.49 6.21 -20.16
C GLY A 335 6.06 6.92 -18.89
N ASN A 336 4.78 7.29 -18.76
CA ASN A 336 4.27 7.92 -17.54
C ASN A 336 4.10 6.90 -16.42
N THR A 337 4.77 7.15 -15.30
CA THR A 337 4.62 6.36 -14.07
C THR A 337 3.76 7.08 -13.03
N ALA A 338 3.56 8.40 -13.20
CA ALA A 338 2.67 9.20 -12.38
C ALA A 338 1.92 10.26 -13.20
N ILE A 339 0.69 10.61 -12.79
CA ILE A 339 -0.19 11.55 -13.49
C ILE A 339 -1.03 12.38 -12.52
N GLN A 340 -1.20 13.67 -12.84
CA GLN A 340 -2.14 14.60 -12.20
C GLN A 340 -3.35 14.83 -13.11
N GLY A 341 -4.57 14.98 -12.57
CA GLY A 341 -5.75 15.41 -13.34
C GLY A 341 -6.77 14.30 -13.61
N SER A 342 -7.07 13.55 -12.55
CA SER A 342 -8.26 12.71 -12.47
C SER A 342 -9.53 13.55 -12.48
N SER A 343 -10.67 12.99 -12.94
CA SER A 343 -11.96 13.67 -12.81
C SER A 343 -12.28 13.91 -11.33
N THR A 344 -12.58 15.15 -10.99
CA THR A 344 -12.90 15.60 -9.62
C THR A 344 -14.18 15.00 -9.03
N SER A 345 -14.98 14.29 -9.83
CA SER A 345 -16.32 13.86 -9.44
C SER A 345 -16.37 12.47 -8.79
N ASN A 346 -15.59 11.50 -9.28
CA ASN A 346 -15.60 10.13 -8.75
C ASN A 346 -14.16 9.63 -8.57
N LYS A 347 -13.75 9.47 -7.32
CA LYS A 347 -12.46 8.89 -6.92
C LYS A 347 -12.36 7.40 -7.31
N ASP A 348 -13.52 6.77 -7.50
CA ASP A 348 -13.70 5.32 -7.63
C ASP A 348 -13.24 4.75 -8.96
N THR A 349 -12.83 5.55 -9.94
CA THR A 349 -12.40 5.01 -11.24
C THR A 349 -10.92 4.61 -11.28
N PHE A 350 -10.16 4.90 -10.21
CA PHE A 350 -8.80 4.42 -9.97
C PHE A 350 -8.77 3.10 -9.18
N GLN A 351 -9.74 2.20 -9.40
CA GLN A 351 -9.86 0.91 -8.67
C GLN A 351 -8.60 0.04 -8.73
N THR A 352 -7.73 0.27 -9.71
CA THR A 352 -6.42 -0.39 -9.83
C THR A 352 -5.43 0.62 -10.38
N MET A 353 -4.56 1.17 -9.53
CA MET A 353 -3.61 2.20 -9.98
C MET A 353 -2.51 1.59 -10.85
N LEU A 354 -2.63 1.73 -12.18
CA LEU A 354 -1.53 1.37 -13.08
C LEU A 354 -0.50 2.51 -13.17
N ALA A 355 -0.96 3.76 -13.21
CA ALA A 355 -0.11 4.97 -13.12
C ALA A 355 -0.40 5.68 -11.80
N ARG A 356 0.64 6.12 -11.09
CA ARG A 356 0.47 6.72 -9.76
C ARG A 356 -0.28 8.05 -9.85
N ASN A 357 -1.30 8.25 -9.02
CA ASN A 357 -1.98 9.54 -8.94
C ASN A 357 -1.24 10.50 -8.00
N ILE A 358 -0.81 11.64 -8.54
CA ILE A 358 -0.01 12.65 -7.82
C ILE A 358 -0.87 13.44 -6.81
N GLU A 359 -2.18 13.54 -7.02
CA GLU A 359 -3.09 14.34 -6.18
C GLU A 359 -3.57 13.60 -4.92
N TYR A 360 -3.24 12.31 -4.78
CA TYR A 360 -3.83 11.42 -3.78
C TYR A 360 -2.78 10.53 -3.09
N TYR A 361 -3.17 9.31 -2.74
CA TYR A 361 -2.53 8.45 -1.74
C TYR A 361 -1.05 8.12 -2.03
N ASN A 362 -0.59 8.19 -3.27
CA ASN A 362 0.77 7.78 -3.65
C ASN A 362 1.85 8.82 -3.31
N PHE A 363 1.49 10.10 -3.13
CA PHE A 363 2.45 11.20 -2.89
C PHE A 363 2.06 12.11 -1.73
N GLY A 364 1.07 11.70 -0.93
CA GLY A 364 0.45 12.55 0.08
C GLY A 364 -0.58 13.49 -0.55
N LYS A 365 -1.77 13.55 0.03
CA LYS A 365 -2.84 14.42 -0.44
C LYS A 365 -2.63 15.83 0.10
N ASP A 366 -2.34 16.81 -0.75
CA ASP A 366 -2.20 18.22 -0.36
C ASP A 366 -3.48 19.07 -0.55
N GLN A 367 -4.55 18.46 -1.11
CA GLN A 367 -5.83 19.10 -1.45
C GLN A 367 -5.70 20.31 -2.40
N ILE A 368 -4.59 20.44 -3.14
CA ILE A 368 -4.44 21.47 -4.17
C ILE A 368 -5.21 21.01 -5.41
N HIS A 369 -6.36 21.64 -5.65
CA HIS A 369 -7.21 21.38 -6.80
C HIS A 369 -6.95 22.42 -7.90
N THR A 370 -6.77 21.96 -9.15
CA THR A 370 -6.62 22.84 -10.34
C THR A 370 -7.93 23.07 -11.08
#